data_AF-A0A1G5TR36-F1
#
_entry.id   AF-A0A1G5TR36-F1
#
_cell.length_a   1.000
_cell.length_b   1.000
_cell.length_c   1.000
_cell.angle_alpha   90.00
_cell.angle_beta   90.00
_cell.angle_gamma   90.00
#
_symmetry.space_group_name_H-M   'P 1'
#
loop_
_entity.id
_entity.type
_entity.pdbx_description
1 polymer ?
#
loop_
_entity_poly.entity_id
_entity_poly.type
_entity_poly.pdbx_seq_one_letter_code
_entity_poly.pdbx_strand_id
1 'polypeptide(L)' 'ATLEWVSWFNHQRLLEPTGYDPPVEAEENYYRQQAEKAAVEGLT' A
#
# COMPACT_ATOMS: atom_id res chain seq x y z
N ALA A 1 16.63 6.06 17.47
CA ALA A 1 16.14 6.92 16.38
C ALA A 1 16.34 8.37 16.82
N THR A 2 16.98 9.20 16.00
CA THR A 2 17.25 10.61 16.34
C THR A 2 16.01 11.47 16.05
N LEU A 3 15.88 12.60 16.75
CA LEU A 3 14.76 13.54 16.58
C LEU A 3 14.61 14.04 15.13
N GLU A 4 15.70 14.06 14.36
CA GLU A 4 15.69 14.35 12.92
C GLU A 4 14.81 13.39 12.12
N TRP A 5 14.92 12.07 12.37
CA TRP A 5 14.12 11.09 11.64
C TRP A 5 12.62 11.26 11.94
N VAL A 6 12.28 11.52 13.21
CA VAL A 6 10.89 11.77 13.63
C VAL A 6 10.35 13.05 12.99
N SER A 7 11.15 14.12 12.96
CA SER A 7 10.76 15.38 12.34
C SER A 7 10.52 15.24 10.84
N TRP A 8 11.44 14.58 10.12
CA TRP A 8 11.30 14.32 8.68
C TRP A 8 10.08 13.46 8.37
N PHE A 9 9.85 12.37 9.11
CA PHE A 9 8.69 11.50 8.88
C PHE A 9 7.36 12.25 9.10
N ASN A 10 7.27 13.04 10.17
CA ASN A 10 6.02 13.73 10.53
C ASN A 10 5.71 14.93 9.63
N HIS A 11 6.72 15.64 9.14
CA HIS A 11 6.51 16.89 8.39
C HIS A 11 6.76 16.77 6.89
N GLN A 12 7.43 15.72 6.41
CA GLN A 12 7.69 15.50 4.98
C GLN A 12 6.92 14.28 4.50
N ARG A 13 7.27 13.08 4.99
CA ARG A 13 6.66 11.81 4.54
C ARG A 13 5.13 11.77 4.71
N LEU A 14 4.61 12.27 5.84
CA LEU A 14 3.16 12.23 6.12
C LEU A 14 2.34 13.16 5.22
N LEU A 15 2.96 14.24 4.71
CA LEU A 15 2.28 15.25 3.90
C LEU A 15 2.49 15.06 2.40
N GLU A 16 3.34 14.11 1.99
CA GLU A 16 3.51 13.73 0.59
C GLU A 16 2.24 13.04 0.07
N PRO A 17 1.76 13.37 -1.14
CA PRO A 17 0.63 12.68 -1.74
C PRO A 17 0.95 11.19 -1.87
N THR A 18 0.12 10.33 -1.28
CA THR A 18 0.29 8.86 -1.36
C THR A 18 -0.01 8.28 -2.75
N GLY A 19 -0.34 9.13 -3.72
CA GLY A 19 -0.97 8.76 -4.98
C GLY A 19 -2.49 8.60 -4.81
N TYR A 20 -3.25 9.10 -5.78
CA TYR A 20 -4.67 8.78 -5.89
C TYR A 20 -4.82 7.53 -6.75
N ASP A 21 -5.38 6.48 -6.17
CA ASP A 21 -5.81 5.27 -6.88
C ASP A 21 -7.35 5.31 -6.99
N PRO A 22 -7.93 5.37 -8.19
CA PRO A 22 -9.38 5.35 -8.36
C PRO A 22 -10.02 4.11 -7.71
N PRO A 23 -11.22 4.22 -7.12
CA PRO A 23 -11.87 3.08 -6.47
C PRO A 23 -12.00 1.82 -7.35
N VAL A 24 -12.27 2.02 -8.65
CA VAL A 24 -12.39 0.91 -9.60
C VAL A 24 -11.07 0.17 -9.80
N GLU A 25 -9.96 0.90 -9.95
CA GLU A 25 -8.63 0.31 -10.13
C GLU A 25 -8.18 -0.40 -8.84
N ALA A 26 -8.45 0.21 -7.66
CA ALA A 26 -8.17 -0.40 -6.37
C ALA A 26 -8.95 -1.70 -6.14
N GLU A 27 -10.24 -1.76 -6.49
CA GLU A 27 -11.08 -2.96 -6.38
C GLU A 27 -10.59 -4.08 -7.31
N GLU A 28 -10.28 -3.76 -8.57
CA GLU A 28 -9.73 -4.73 -9.54
C GLU A 28 -8.39 -5.30 -9.04
N ASN A 29 -7.51 -4.44 -8.54
CA ASN A 29 -6.22 -4.84 -7.98
C ASN A 29 -6.40 -5.74 -6.74
N TYR A 30 -7.39 -5.46 -5.89
CA TYR A 30 -7.72 -6.30 -4.74
C TYR A 30 -8.15 -7.70 -5.16
N TYR A 31 -9.15 -7.81 -6.06
CA TYR A 31 -9.65 -9.11 -6.48
C TYR A 31 -8.60 -9.95 -7.22
N ARG A 32 -7.74 -9.30 -8.02
CA ARG A 32 -6.61 -9.97 -8.68
C ARG A 32 -5.64 -10.58 -7.66
N GLN A 33 -5.20 -9.79 -6.68
CA GLN A 33 -4.29 -10.27 -5.63
C GLN A 33 -4.92 -11.39 -4.79
N GLN A 34 -6.22 -11.29 -4.49
CA GLN A 34 -6.92 -12.33 -3.74
C GLN A 34 -7.03 -13.63 -4.54
N ALA A 35 -7.28 -13.56 -5.86
CA ALA A 35 -7.27 -14.73 -6.73
C ALA A 35 -5.88 -15.37 -6.84
N GLU A 36 -4.82 -14.56 -6.95
CA GLU A 36 -3.43 -15.04 -6.95
C GLU A 36 -3.08 -15.74 -5.64
N LYS A 37 -3.44 -15.16 -4.49
CA LYS A 37 -3.22 -15.79 -3.18
C LYS A 37 -3.94 -17.13 -3.06
N ALA A 38 -5.22 -17.18 -3.44
CA ALA A 38 -6.00 -18.41 -3.41
C ALA A 38 -5.41 -19.49 -4.33
N ALA A 39 -4.90 -19.11 -5.50
CA ALA A 39 -4.23 -20.03 -6.42
C ALA A 39 -2.91 -20.58 -5.84
N VAL A 40 -2.14 -19.75 -5.13
CA VAL A 40 -0.90 -20.18 -4.46
C VAL A 40 -1.20 -21.11 -3.28
N GLU A 41 -2.18 -20.78 -2.46
CA GLU A 41 -2.59 -21.59 -1.30
C GLU A 41 -3.19 -22.95 -1.71
N GLY A 42 -3.84 -23.04 -2.88
CA GLY A 42 -4.35 -24.31 -3.41
C GLY A 42 -3.27 -25.24 -3.97
N LEU A 43 -2.01 -24.79 -4.08
CA LEU A 43 -0.87 -25.55 -4.59
C LEU A 43 0.07 -26.07 -3.48
N THR A 44 -0.15 -25.69 -2.23
CA THR A 44 0.62 -26.11 -1.04
C THR A 44 -0.14 -27.11 -0.19
#